data_AF-A0A2I1BVS8-F1
#
_entry.id   AF-A0A2I1BVS8-F1
#
_cell.length_a   1.000
_cell.length_b   1.000
_cell.length_c   1.000
_cell.angle_alpha   90.00
_cell.angle_beta   90.00
_cell.angle_gamma   90.00
#
_symmetry.space_group_name_H-M   'P 1'
#
loop_
_entity.id
_entity.type
_entity.pdbx_description
1 polymer ?
#
loop_
_entity_poly.entity_id
_entity_poly.type
_entity_poly.pdbx_seq_one_letter_code
_entity_poly.pdbx_strand_id
1 'polypeptide(L)'
;MAPNLLQIMPEMTIVSTAYLKIGLISILPFRSGLVIWRLLFHPLAGFPGPKLYAASYLPFVIQNQLKGKFVKDILKILEKYGPIVVPQSYGSGDRIGMLPSRLEGHRGINQTYVDLLITRLGEACEADLPVDVTRWFNYLNFDIIGELTFGDPFYSLVKSCDYHPWIAKLFSNRRAIATMLFFDNYPILRALILIFVAKHIRNRAESEELARVKTAKILALGTDARRDFSTHILRHDKDGTGMTEEEKIPNAWALLVAGSETSAMTLSGLIFQLSLNREIYDILTREIRGAFSAEEQINVKFTASLQFLRACLEETLRIYPPPGETTPRLSPGDFVHGHCVPKGSYVSLYQWATHHSPRNFIDPDSFNPQRFLPAAHPLFETRYSSIIKQHSSRFLLGLRTALKKNLAYAELHLVFARLLWKFDR
;
A
#
# COMPACT_ATOMS: atom_id res chain seq x y z
N MET A 1 65.28 -8.81 -5.17
CA MET A 1 64.89 -7.53 -5.80
C MET A 1 63.39 -7.56 -6.05
N ALA A 2 62.59 -6.91 -5.22
CA ALA A 2 61.17 -6.73 -5.49
C ALA A 2 61.03 -5.60 -6.52
N PRO A 3 60.26 -5.76 -7.61
CA PRO A 3 60.08 -4.71 -8.59
C PRO A 3 59.44 -3.48 -7.93
N ASN A 4 59.98 -2.31 -8.24
CA ASN A 4 59.59 -1.04 -7.65
C ASN A 4 58.13 -0.76 -8.05
N LEU A 5 57.22 -0.61 -7.08
CA LEU A 5 55.77 -0.41 -7.30
C LEU A 5 55.48 0.70 -8.33
N LEU A 6 56.30 1.74 -8.37
CA LEU A 6 56.22 2.85 -9.32
C LEU A 6 56.42 2.44 -10.80
N GLN A 7 57.15 1.35 -11.09
CA GLN A 7 57.35 0.85 -12.46
C GLN A 7 56.14 0.05 -12.99
N ILE A 8 55.33 -0.53 -12.10
CA ILE A 8 54.18 -1.39 -12.46
C ILE A 8 52.87 -0.58 -12.53
N MET A 9 52.82 0.59 -11.87
CA MET A 9 51.64 1.48 -11.86
C MET A 9 51.14 1.90 -13.26
N PRO A 10 52.00 2.24 -14.25
CA PRO A 10 51.54 2.60 -15.59
C PRO A 10 50.89 1.42 -16.32
N GLU A 11 51.48 0.23 -16.22
CA GLU A 11 50.94 -1.00 -16.83
C GLU A 11 49.61 -1.39 -16.19
N MET A 12 49.50 -1.33 -14.86
CA MET A 12 48.23 -1.57 -14.17
C MET A 12 47.15 -0.55 -14.57
N THR A 13 47.52 0.71 -14.80
CA THR A 13 46.59 1.76 -15.24
C THR A 13 46.13 1.54 -16.68
N ILE A 14 47.03 1.17 -17.59
CA ILE A 14 46.69 0.86 -18.99
C ILE A 14 45.79 -0.38 -19.06
N VAL A 15 46.15 -1.44 -18.35
CA VAL A 15 45.36 -2.68 -18.26
C VAL A 15 43.97 -2.40 -17.68
N SER A 16 43.88 -1.61 -16.61
CA SER A 16 42.60 -1.14 -16.02
C SER A 16 41.75 -0.35 -17.03
N THR A 17 42.34 0.59 -17.77
CA THR A 17 41.62 1.38 -18.78
C THR A 17 41.19 0.55 -19.98
N ALA A 18 41.96 -0.46 -20.37
CA ALA A 18 41.61 -1.40 -21.44
C ALA A 18 40.41 -2.27 -21.03
N TYR A 19 40.40 -2.81 -19.81
CA TYR A 19 39.25 -3.56 -19.29
C TYR A 19 38.00 -2.68 -19.14
N LEU A 20 38.15 -1.42 -18.72
CA LEU A 20 37.03 -0.47 -18.66
C LEU A 20 36.45 -0.21 -20.06
N LYS A 21 37.31 -0.02 -21.07
CA LYS A 21 36.90 0.19 -22.47
C LYS A 21 36.22 -1.05 -23.05
N ILE A 22 36.78 -2.24 -22.85
CA ILE A 22 36.17 -3.52 -23.28
C ILE A 22 34.81 -3.69 -22.61
N GLY A 23 34.74 -3.42 -21.30
CA GLY A 23 33.50 -3.41 -20.53
C GLY A 23 32.46 -2.49 -21.16
N LEU A 24 32.79 -1.22 -21.42
CA LEU A 24 31.89 -0.23 -22.03
C LEU A 24 31.45 -0.60 -23.45
N ILE A 25 32.36 -1.11 -24.28
CA ILE A 25 32.07 -1.54 -25.65
C ILE A 25 31.14 -2.77 -25.67
N SER A 26 31.29 -3.68 -24.70
CA SER A 26 30.45 -4.89 -24.58
C SER A 26 29.00 -4.60 -24.15
N ILE A 27 28.71 -3.40 -23.60
CA ILE A 27 27.38 -3.03 -23.10
C ILE A 27 26.35 -2.98 -24.23
N LEU A 28 26.69 -2.32 -25.34
CA LEU A 28 25.76 -2.09 -26.43
C LEU A 28 25.33 -3.39 -27.12
N PRO A 29 26.24 -4.32 -27.50
CA PRO A 29 25.86 -5.63 -28.03
C PRO A 29 25.04 -6.46 -27.04
N PHE A 30 25.45 -6.52 -25.76
CA PHE A 30 24.70 -7.26 -24.74
C PHE A 30 23.28 -6.71 -24.57
N ARG A 31 23.12 -5.39 -24.50
CA ARG A 31 21.80 -4.75 -24.38
C ARG A 31 20.94 -4.97 -25.61
N SER A 32 21.53 -4.87 -26.80
CA SER A 32 20.83 -5.12 -28.06
C SER A 32 20.36 -6.58 -28.14
N GLY A 33 21.23 -7.53 -27.79
CA GLY A 33 20.89 -8.95 -27.70
C GLY A 33 19.79 -9.23 -26.68
N LEU A 34 19.84 -8.60 -25.51
CA LEU A 34 18.80 -8.72 -24.48
C LEU A 34 17.45 -8.17 -24.96
N VAL A 35 17.43 -7.03 -25.66
CA VAL A 35 16.22 -6.45 -26.24
C VAL A 35 15.63 -7.38 -27.29
N ILE A 36 16.45 -7.89 -28.22
CA ILE A 36 16.02 -8.85 -29.24
C ILE A 36 15.44 -10.10 -28.57
N TRP A 37 16.13 -10.64 -27.57
CA TRP A 37 15.66 -11.80 -26.83
C TRP A 37 14.32 -11.55 -26.12
N ARG A 38 14.16 -10.41 -25.45
CA ARG A 38 12.91 -10.03 -24.77
C ARG A 38 11.73 -9.88 -25.72
N LEU A 39 11.98 -9.39 -26.93
CA LEU A 39 10.93 -9.10 -27.92
C LEU A 39 10.54 -10.32 -28.76
N LEU A 40 11.47 -11.27 -28.98
CA LEU A 40 11.27 -12.39 -29.91
C LEU A 40 11.21 -13.76 -29.23
N PHE A 41 12.05 -14.00 -28.22
CA PHE A 41 12.29 -15.34 -27.68
C PHE A 41 11.82 -15.53 -26.24
N HIS A 42 11.51 -14.46 -25.52
CA HIS A 42 11.00 -14.57 -24.15
C HIS A 42 9.67 -15.34 -24.11
N PRO A 43 9.40 -16.21 -23.10
CA PRO A 43 8.13 -16.93 -22.97
C PRO A 43 6.85 -16.06 -22.98
N LEU A 44 7.02 -14.78 -22.66
CA LEU A 44 5.95 -13.77 -22.64
C LEU A 44 5.98 -12.81 -23.85
N ALA A 45 6.86 -13.03 -24.83
CA ALA A 45 6.97 -12.18 -26.04
C ALA A 45 5.71 -12.19 -26.91
N GLY A 46 4.95 -13.28 -26.87
CA GLY A 46 3.67 -13.45 -27.57
C GLY A 46 2.49 -12.75 -26.91
N PHE A 47 2.65 -12.20 -25.69
CA PHE A 47 1.58 -11.45 -25.03
C PHE A 47 1.48 -10.02 -25.59
N PRO A 48 0.26 -9.47 -25.66
CA PRO A 48 0.07 -8.11 -26.16
C PRO A 48 0.59 -7.08 -25.14
N GLY A 49 1.07 -5.94 -25.65
CA GLY A 49 1.57 -4.85 -24.80
C GLY A 49 2.55 -3.94 -25.52
N PRO A 50 2.94 -2.82 -24.88
CA PRO A 50 3.87 -1.86 -25.46
C PRO A 50 5.27 -2.46 -25.60
N LYS A 51 5.78 -2.56 -26.83
CA LYS A 51 7.11 -3.13 -27.10
C LYS A 51 8.25 -2.39 -26.39
N LEU A 52 8.10 -1.09 -26.16
CA LEU A 52 9.09 -0.29 -25.42
C LEU A 52 9.24 -0.75 -23.96
N TYR A 53 8.14 -1.13 -23.31
CA TYR A 53 8.15 -1.65 -21.93
C TYR A 53 8.66 -3.08 -21.86
N ALA A 54 8.44 -3.88 -22.91
CA ALA A 54 9.06 -5.21 -23.03
C ALA A 54 10.58 -5.11 -23.25
N ALA A 55 11.04 -4.15 -24.05
CA ALA A 55 12.46 -3.93 -24.36
C ALA A 55 13.24 -3.42 -23.13
N SER A 56 12.68 -2.47 -22.39
CA SER A 56 13.39 -1.73 -21.34
C SER A 56 12.52 -1.47 -20.11
N TYR A 57 13.15 -1.45 -18.93
CA TYR A 57 12.51 -1.05 -17.69
C TYR A 57 12.39 0.48 -17.55
N LEU A 58 13.09 1.24 -18.39
CA LEU A 58 13.18 2.69 -18.27
C LEU A 58 11.82 3.43 -18.39
N PRO A 59 10.91 3.07 -19.32
CA PRO A 59 9.60 3.70 -19.41
C PRO A 59 8.78 3.57 -18.12
N PHE A 60 8.83 2.40 -17.48
CA PHE A 60 8.19 2.17 -16.19
C PHE A 60 8.76 3.11 -15.13
N VAL A 61 10.09 3.19 -15.00
CA VAL A 61 10.73 4.06 -14.01
C VAL A 61 10.35 5.52 -14.25
N ILE A 62 10.36 5.99 -15.50
CA ILE A 62 9.96 7.37 -15.82
C ILE A 62 8.49 7.62 -15.44
N GLN A 63 7.57 6.77 -15.89
CA GLN A 63 6.15 7.00 -15.67
C GLN A 63 5.73 6.81 -14.21
N ASN A 64 6.33 5.84 -13.52
CA ASN A 64 5.98 5.53 -12.14
C ASN A 64 6.68 6.46 -11.14
N GLN A 65 7.97 6.76 -11.34
CA GLN A 65 8.79 7.46 -10.33
C GLN A 65 8.98 8.95 -10.60
N LEU A 66 9.16 9.33 -11.86
CA LEU A 66 9.36 10.74 -12.21
C LEU A 66 8.02 11.46 -12.43
N LYS A 67 7.05 10.78 -13.05
CA LYS A 67 5.77 11.38 -13.41
C LYS A 67 4.60 10.99 -12.49
N GLY A 68 4.68 9.85 -11.79
CA GLY A 68 3.58 9.34 -10.96
C GLY A 68 2.30 9.01 -11.73
N LYS A 69 2.39 8.74 -13.04
CA LYS A 69 1.24 8.52 -13.94
C LYS A 69 1.03 7.07 -14.35
N PHE A 70 1.92 6.15 -13.93
CA PHE A 70 1.91 4.76 -14.40
C PHE A 70 0.56 4.06 -14.21
N VAL A 71 -0.11 4.28 -13.07
CA VAL A 71 -1.42 3.67 -12.80
C VAL A 71 -2.49 4.08 -13.83
N LYS A 72 -2.43 5.33 -14.33
CA LYS A 72 -3.30 5.84 -15.40
C LYS A 72 -2.87 5.34 -16.78
N ASP A 73 -1.56 5.19 -17.00
CA ASP A 73 -1.03 4.64 -18.24
C ASP A 73 -1.44 3.18 -18.43
N ILE A 74 -1.51 2.40 -17.34
CA ILE A 74 -1.99 1.01 -17.39
C ILE A 74 -3.42 0.92 -17.92
N LEU A 75 -4.33 1.81 -17.52
CA LEU A 75 -5.70 1.81 -18.06
C LEU A 75 -5.68 1.96 -19.59
N LYS A 76 -4.91 2.93 -20.10
CA LYS A 76 -4.74 3.14 -21.55
C LYS A 76 -4.11 1.94 -22.25
N ILE A 77 -3.16 1.27 -21.60
CA ILE A 77 -2.53 0.05 -22.12
C ILE A 77 -3.57 -1.07 -22.22
N LEU A 78 -4.38 -1.28 -21.18
CA LEU A 78 -5.43 -2.31 -21.17
C LEU A 78 -6.52 -2.02 -22.23
N GLU A 79 -6.90 -0.76 -22.42
CA GLU A 79 -7.85 -0.35 -23.46
C GLU A 79 -7.31 -0.63 -24.87
N LYS A 80 -6.02 -0.39 -25.09
CA LYS A 80 -5.38 -0.54 -26.40
C LYS A 80 -5.03 -1.99 -26.74
N TYR A 81 -4.53 -2.76 -25.78
CA TYR A 81 -3.94 -4.09 -26.02
C TYR A 81 -4.81 -5.25 -25.53
N GLY A 82 -5.87 -4.97 -24.77
CA GLY A 82 -6.78 -5.98 -24.23
C GLY A 82 -6.64 -6.22 -22.73
N PRO A 83 -7.44 -7.14 -22.17
CA PRO A 83 -7.56 -7.35 -20.71
C PRO A 83 -6.32 -7.98 -20.07
N ILE A 84 -5.44 -8.61 -20.85
CA ILE A 84 -4.18 -9.19 -20.40
C ILE A 84 -3.04 -8.55 -21.17
N VAL A 85 -2.05 -8.01 -20.47
CA VAL A 85 -0.91 -7.31 -21.09
C VAL A 85 0.36 -7.59 -20.31
N VAL A 86 1.50 -7.42 -20.97
CA VAL A 86 2.81 -7.36 -20.30
C VAL A 86 3.24 -5.89 -20.23
N PRO A 87 3.02 -5.21 -19.10
CA PRO A 87 3.23 -3.76 -19.02
C PRO A 87 4.65 -3.38 -18.58
N GLN A 88 5.54 -4.33 -18.28
CA GLN A 88 6.89 -4.05 -17.79
C GLN A 88 7.88 -5.16 -18.16
N SER A 89 9.17 -4.81 -18.22
CA SER A 89 10.23 -5.77 -18.46
C SER A 89 10.44 -6.69 -17.27
N TYR A 90 10.82 -7.94 -17.56
CA TYR A 90 11.02 -9.02 -16.60
C TYR A 90 12.10 -8.66 -15.56
N GLY A 91 11.66 -8.37 -14.34
CA GLY A 91 12.51 -8.22 -13.17
C GLY A 91 12.19 -9.33 -12.15
N SER A 92 13.22 -9.79 -11.45
CA SER A 92 13.09 -10.72 -10.32
C SER A 92 12.34 -10.02 -9.18
N GLY A 93 11.03 -10.21 -9.11
CA GLY A 93 10.20 -9.69 -8.03
C GLY A 93 10.45 -10.49 -6.75
N ASP A 94 11.16 -9.87 -5.80
CA ASP A 94 11.50 -10.50 -4.54
C ASP A 94 10.30 -10.78 -3.63
N ARG A 95 10.53 -11.77 -2.77
CA ARG A 95 9.58 -12.55 -1.97
C ARG A 95 9.19 -11.81 -0.69
N ILE A 96 8.05 -11.11 -0.69
CA ILE A 96 7.40 -10.71 0.57
C ILE A 96 6.13 -11.53 0.73
N GLY A 97 6.27 -12.69 1.34
CA GLY A 97 5.14 -13.50 1.82
C GLY A 97 4.91 -13.21 3.29
N MET A 98 3.84 -12.49 3.62
CA MET A 98 3.30 -12.52 4.99
C MET A 98 2.43 -13.77 5.15
N LEU A 99 2.59 -14.46 6.28
CA LEU A 99 1.75 -15.60 6.64
C LEU A 99 0.30 -15.14 6.89
N PRO A 100 -0.70 -15.90 6.41
CA PRO A 100 -2.11 -15.57 6.63
C PRO A 100 -2.56 -15.98 8.03
N SER A 101 -2.42 -15.09 9.01
CA SER A 101 -3.02 -15.25 10.34
C SER A 101 -4.15 -14.25 10.54
N ARG A 102 -5.40 -14.70 10.70
CA ARG A 102 -6.52 -13.79 11.01
C ARG A 102 -6.24 -13.10 12.35
N LEU A 103 -6.03 -11.79 12.32
CA LEU A 103 -5.84 -10.98 13.52
C LEU A 103 -7.13 -10.22 13.83
N GLU A 104 -7.71 -10.51 14.99
CA GLU A 104 -8.84 -9.75 15.53
C GLU A 104 -8.29 -8.69 16.49
N GLY A 105 -8.52 -7.41 16.18
CA GLY A 105 -8.15 -6.31 17.08
C GLY A 105 -9.19 -6.10 18.18
N HIS A 106 -8.76 -5.67 19.36
CA HIS A 106 -9.66 -5.31 20.46
C HIS A 106 -10.49 -4.06 20.13
N ARG A 107 -11.82 -4.18 20.21
CA ARG A 107 -12.78 -3.10 19.82
C ARG A 107 -12.67 -1.83 20.68
N GLY A 108 -12.16 -1.93 21.92
CA GLY A 108 -12.06 -0.80 22.85
C GLY A 108 -10.96 0.21 22.49
N ILE A 109 -9.82 -0.26 21.95
CA ILE A 109 -8.67 0.60 21.60
C ILE A 109 -9.06 1.67 20.59
N ASN A 110 -9.83 1.28 19.56
CA ASN A 110 -10.27 2.23 18.53
C ASN A 110 -11.12 3.37 19.10
N GLN A 111 -11.97 3.11 20.11
CA GLN A 111 -12.82 4.15 20.70
C GLN A 111 -11.97 5.21 21.41
N THR A 112 -11.05 4.78 22.28
CA THR A 112 -10.17 5.71 23.02
C THR A 112 -9.40 6.65 22.10
N TYR A 113 -8.84 6.12 21.00
CA TYR A 113 -8.07 6.94 20.06
C TYR A 113 -8.94 7.84 19.18
N VAL A 114 -10.15 7.40 18.82
CA VAL A 114 -11.11 8.25 18.12
C VAL A 114 -11.61 9.37 19.04
N ASP A 115 -11.92 9.08 20.31
CA ASP A 115 -12.29 10.10 21.29
C ASP A 115 -11.18 11.15 21.42
N LEU A 116 -9.92 10.72 21.52
CA LEU A 116 -8.78 11.62 21.57
C LEU A 116 -8.66 12.48 20.30
N LEU A 117 -8.81 11.89 19.10
CA LEU A 117 -8.82 12.64 17.84
C LEU A 117 -9.92 13.70 17.85
N ILE A 118 -11.13 13.34 18.26
CA ILE A 118 -12.30 14.23 18.28
C ILE A 118 -12.11 15.36 19.29
N THR A 119 -11.50 15.10 20.44
CA THR A 119 -11.14 16.14 21.42
C THR A 119 -10.11 17.11 20.84
N ARG A 120 -9.01 16.59 20.27
CA ARG A 120 -7.94 17.42 19.68
C ARG A 120 -8.41 18.29 18.51
N LEU A 121 -9.27 17.74 17.65
CA LEU A 121 -9.88 18.52 16.57
C LEU A 121 -10.83 19.59 17.13
N GLY A 122 -11.54 19.30 18.22
CA GLY A 122 -12.37 20.27 18.93
C GLY A 122 -11.54 21.45 19.46
N GLU A 123 -10.43 21.17 20.14
CA GLU A 123 -9.48 22.18 20.62
C GLU A 123 -8.96 23.07 19.46
N ALA A 124 -8.63 22.46 18.31
CA ALA A 124 -8.18 23.20 17.13
C ALA A 124 -9.29 24.08 16.52
N CYS A 125 -10.55 23.60 16.54
CA CYS A 125 -11.70 24.38 16.08
C CYS A 125 -11.99 25.57 17.01
N GLU A 126 -11.93 25.38 18.33
CA GLU A 126 -12.10 26.45 19.31
C GLU A 126 -11.02 27.53 19.18
N ALA A 127 -9.81 27.13 18.76
CA ALA A 127 -8.70 28.02 18.49
C ALA A 127 -8.71 28.65 17.07
N ASP A 128 -9.71 28.33 16.24
CA ASP A 128 -9.80 28.76 14.82
C ASP A 128 -8.53 28.45 14.01
N LEU A 129 -7.93 27.28 14.26
CA LEU A 129 -6.69 26.87 13.60
C LEU A 129 -6.99 25.96 12.39
N PRO A 130 -6.40 26.24 11.21
CA PRO A 130 -6.53 25.34 10.08
C PRO A 130 -5.83 24.01 10.37
N VAL A 131 -6.53 22.90 10.12
CA VAL A 131 -6.01 21.54 10.35
C VAL A 131 -5.76 20.79 9.05
N ASP A 132 -4.59 20.17 8.94
CA ASP A 132 -4.34 19.15 7.92
C ASP A 132 -4.92 17.81 8.39
N VAL A 133 -6.15 17.53 7.98
CA VAL A 133 -6.86 16.27 8.33
C VAL A 133 -6.09 15.01 7.92
N THR A 134 -5.28 15.07 6.85
CA THR A 134 -4.46 13.94 6.41
C THR A 134 -3.41 13.61 7.48
N ARG A 135 -2.78 14.65 8.03
CA ARG A 135 -1.80 14.51 9.10
C ARG A 135 -2.43 13.91 10.37
N TRP A 136 -3.61 14.40 10.76
CA TRP A 136 -4.37 13.88 11.90
C TRP A 136 -4.81 12.42 11.74
N PHE A 137 -5.27 12.01 10.55
CA PHE A 137 -5.63 10.61 10.28
C PHE A 137 -4.40 9.70 10.31
N ASN A 138 -3.24 10.18 9.86
CA ASN A 138 -2.01 9.41 10.05
C ASN A 138 -1.66 9.27 11.54
N TYR A 139 -1.77 10.34 12.34
CA TYR A 139 -1.51 10.27 13.78
C TYR A 139 -2.40 9.24 14.48
N LEU A 140 -3.71 9.28 14.20
CA LEU A 140 -4.68 8.30 14.69
C LEU A 140 -4.22 6.88 14.39
N ASN A 141 -3.92 6.62 13.13
CA ASN A 141 -3.69 5.26 12.67
C ASN A 141 -2.35 4.71 13.14
N PHE A 142 -1.32 5.55 13.25
CA PHE A 142 -0.05 5.17 13.85
C PHE A 142 -0.20 4.83 15.33
N ASP A 143 -0.97 5.61 16.10
CA ASP A 143 -1.20 5.31 17.51
C ASP A 143 -2.01 4.03 17.70
N ILE A 144 -3.10 3.84 16.94
CA ILE A 144 -3.91 2.60 16.97
C ILE A 144 -3.06 1.38 16.60
N ILE A 145 -2.32 1.41 15.49
CA ILE A 145 -1.54 0.24 15.08
C ILE A 145 -0.33 0.02 15.99
N GLY A 146 0.23 1.09 16.56
CA GLY A 146 1.31 1.02 17.53
C GLY A 146 0.85 0.35 18.82
N GLU A 147 -0.32 0.72 19.34
CA GLU A 147 -0.95 0.04 20.47
C GLU A 147 -1.25 -1.42 20.14
N LEU A 148 -1.88 -1.71 18.99
CA LEU A 148 -2.28 -3.07 18.64
C LEU A 148 -1.11 -4.01 18.37
N THR A 149 -0.04 -3.50 17.75
CA THR A 149 1.14 -4.28 17.38
C THR A 149 2.12 -4.37 18.54
N PHE A 150 2.27 -3.27 19.29
CA PHE A 150 3.33 -3.12 20.28
C PHE A 150 2.89 -2.98 21.74
N GLY A 151 1.59 -2.93 22.02
CA GLY A 151 1.09 -2.52 23.34
C GLY A 151 1.54 -1.11 23.78
N ASP A 152 2.11 -0.33 22.85
CA ASP A 152 2.77 0.95 23.12
C ASP A 152 2.61 1.87 21.90
N PRO A 153 1.76 2.90 21.99
CA PRO A 153 1.46 3.79 20.88
C PRO A 153 2.65 4.70 20.53
N PHE A 154 2.49 5.53 19.50
CA PHE A 154 3.50 6.53 19.12
C PHE A 154 3.25 7.89 19.78
N TYR A 155 2.10 8.06 20.45
CA TYR A 155 1.65 9.29 21.10
C TYR A 155 1.58 10.47 20.12
N SER A 156 1.29 10.18 18.86
CA SER A 156 1.24 11.15 17.76
C SER A 156 0.08 12.13 17.96
N LEU A 157 -1.10 11.62 18.34
CA LEU A 157 -2.28 12.43 18.65
C LEU A 157 -2.08 13.28 19.91
N VAL A 158 -1.34 12.79 20.90
CA VAL A 158 -1.09 13.54 22.13
C VAL A 158 -0.13 14.69 21.88
N LYS A 159 0.98 14.44 21.17
CA LYS A 159 2.03 15.45 20.94
C LYS A 159 1.60 16.53 19.96
N SER A 160 0.83 16.18 18.92
CA SER A 160 0.24 17.10 17.92
C SER A 160 1.19 18.09 17.23
N CYS A 161 2.50 18.01 17.45
CA CYS A 161 3.47 19.00 16.95
C CYS A 161 4.19 18.56 15.68
N ASP A 162 4.44 17.27 15.48
CA ASP A 162 4.94 16.70 14.23
C ASP A 162 4.88 15.16 14.24
N TYR A 163 5.04 14.55 13.05
CA TYR A 163 5.25 13.12 12.95
C TYR A 163 6.40 12.69 13.86
N HIS A 164 6.22 11.56 14.55
CA HIS A 164 7.36 10.89 15.18
C HIS A 164 8.46 10.72 14.11
N PRO A 165 9.73 11.07 14.38
CA PRO A 165 10.79 11.11 13.36
C PRO A 165 10.91 9.83 12.53
N TRP A 166 10.57 8.70 13.14
CA TRP A 166 10.44 7.39 12.50
C TRP A 166 9.34 7.33 11.41
N ILE A 167 8.14 7.84 11.68
CA ILE A 167 7.03 7.90 10.74
C ILE A 167 7.43 8.73 9.52
N ALA A 168 8.08 9.88 9.75
CA ALA A 168 8.59 10.73 8.67
C ALA A 168 9.63 9.99 7.80
N LYS A 169 10.48 9.15 8.41
CA LYS A 169 11.47 8.33 7.70
C LYS A 169 10.83 7.19 6.91
N LEU A 170 9.74 6.61 7.38
CA LEU A 170 8.99 5.57 6.65
C LEU A 170 8.57 6.05 5.25
N PHE A 171 8.04 7.27 5.16
CA PHE A 171 7.60 7.85 3.88
C PHE A 171 8.76 8.24 2.95
N SER A 172 9.92 8.57 3.51
CA SER A 172 11.10 8.99 2.74
C SER A 172 11.69 7.88 1.85
N ASN A 173 11.25 6.63 2.01
CA ASN A 173 11.91 5.46 1.44
C ASN A 173 11.27 4.91 0.15
N ARG A 174 10.14 5.44 -0.32
CA ARG A 174 9.45 4.88 -1.51
C ARG A 174 10.28 4.95 -2.78
N ARG A 175 11.09 6.00 -2.96
CA ARG A 175 12.00 6.15 -4.12
C ARG A 175 13.13 5.12 -4.11
N ALA A 176 13.51 4.60 -2.95
CA ALA A 176 14.60 3.64 -2.80
C ALA A 176 14.27 2.30 -3.46
N ILE A 177 13.05 1.79 -3.24
CA ILE A 177 12.61 0.50 -3.81
C ILE A 177 12.68 0.54 -5.33
N ALA A 178 12.19 1.61 -5.94
CA ALA A 178 12.23 1.74 -7.39
C ALA A 178 13.66 1.95 -7.93
N THR A 179 14.50 2.64 -7.16
CA THR A 179 15.94 2.76 -7.46
C THR A 179 16.61 1.39 -7.44
N MET A 180 16.34 0.56 -6.44
CA MET A 180 16.86 -0.81 -6.36
C MET A 180 16.41 -1.65 -7.57
N LEU A 181 15.10 -1.63 -7.89
CA LEU A 181 14.56 -2.34 -9.06
C LEU A 181 15.17 -1.86 -10.39
N PHE A 182 15.51 -0.56 -10.50
CA PHE A 182 16.25 -0.04 -11.64
C PHE A 182 17.62 -0.71 -11.73
N PHE A 183 18.42 -0.69 -10.67
CA PHE A 183 19.76 -1.28 -10.69
C PHE A 183 19.76 -2.81 -10.89
N ASP A 184 18.72 -3.53 -10.47
CA ASP A 184 18.55 -4.95 -10.78
C ASP A 184 18.29 -5.20 -12.27
N ASN A 185 17.58 -4.28 -12.95
CA ASN A 185 17.40 -4.32 -14.40
C ASN A 185 18.62 -3.80 -15.18
N TYR A 186 19.52 -3.08 -14.49
CA TYR A 186 20.77 -2.57 -15.05
C TYR A 186 22.01 -3.00 -14.25
N PRO A 187 22.37 -4.31 -14.20
CA PRO A 187 23.43 -4.83 -13.31
C PRO A 187 24.80 -4.18 -13.48
N ILE A 188 25.13 -3.71 -14.68
CA ILE A 188 26.38 -2.98 -14.96
C ILE A 188 26.46 -1.68 -14.15
N LEU A 189 25.32 -1.05 -13.88
CA LEU A 189 25.23 0.16 -13.06
C LEU A 189 25.12 -0.17 -11.56
N ARG A 190 25.04 -1.45 -11.16
CA ARG A 190 24.84 -1.86 -9.76
C ARG A 190 25.92 -1.35 -8.83
N ALA A 191 27.15 -1.13 -9.31
CA ALA A 191 28.22 -0.50 -8.53
C ALA A 191 27.84 0.91 -8.02
N LEU A 192 26.95 1.62 -8.70
CA LEU A 192 26.46 2.93 -8.30
C LEU A 192 25.30 2.88 -7.31
N ILE A 193 24.71 1.70 -7.05
CA ILE A 193 23.48 1.57 -6.24
C ILE A 193 23.64 2.25 -4.87
N LEU A 194 24.77 2.02 -4.20
CA LEU A 194 25.04 2.54 -2.86
C LEU A 194 25.02 4.08 -2.81
N ILE A 195 25.41 4.77 -3.89
CA ILE A 195 25.36 6.24 -3.96
C ILE A 195 23.92 6.72 -3.81
N PHE A 196 22.96 6.03 -4.45
CA PHE A 196 21.57 6.43 -4.47
C PHE A 196 20.76 5.87 -3.29
N VAL A 197 21.12 4.69 -2.77
CA VAL A 197 20.33 3.99 -1.75
C VAL A 197 20.96 3.99 -0.35
N ALA A 198 22.19 4.45 -0.15
CA ALA A 198 22.82 4.41 1.19
C ALA A 198 22.03 5.17 2.27
N LYS A 199 21.52 6.38 1.95
CA LYS A 199 20.66 7.13 2.87
C LYS A 199 19.37 6.36 3.21
N HIS A 200 18.82 5.70 2.21
CA HIS A 200 17.58 4.93 2.28
C HIS A 200 17.74 3.63 3.09
N ILE A 201 18.85 2.93 2.92
CA ILE A 201 19.22 1.76 3.74
C ILE A 201 19.38 2.17 5.20
N ARG A 202 20.07 3.28 5.48
CA ARG A 202 20.21 3.80 6.86
C ARG A 202 18.85 4.11 7.49
N ASN A 203 17.99 4.84 6.77
CA ASN A 203 16.64 5.15 7.25
C ASN A 203 15.80 3.89 7.51
N ARG A 204 15.94 2.85 6.68
CA ARG A 204 15.27 1.56 6.88
C ARG A 204 15.80 0.86 8.14
N ALA A 205 17.12 0.77 8.31
CA ALA A 205 17.74 0.12 9.47
C ALA A 205 17.32 0.80 10.79
N GLU A 206 17.34 2.13 10.84
CA GLU A 206 16.82 2.89 12.00
C GLU A 206 15.33 2.63 12.24
N SER A 207 14.57 2.41 11.16
CA SER A 207 13.14 2.14 11.27
C SER A 207 12.84 0.74 11.79
N GLU A 208 13.61 -0.25 11.36
CA GLU A 208 13.54 -1.61 11.86
C GLU A 208 14.02 -1.71 13.31
N GLU A 209 15.01 -0.91 13.71
CA GLU A 209 15.53 -0.90 15.09
C GLU A 209 14.47 -0.46 16.10
N LEU A 210 13.64 0.54 15.79
CA LEU A 210 12.54 0.92 16.69
C LEU A 210 11.51 -0.20 16.82
N ALA A 211 11.17 -0.87 15.71
CA ALA A 211 10.27 -2.03 15.73
C ALA A 211 10.89 -3.16 16.56
N ARG A 212 12.21 -3.38 16.47
CA ARG A 212 12.95 -4.34 17.29
C ARG A 212 12.87 -3.99 18.77
N VAL A 213 13.14 -2.73 19.15
CA VAL A 213 13.09 -2.27 20.55
C VAL A 213 11.68 -2.41 21.12
N LYS A 214 10.65 -1.98 20.40
CA LYS A 214 9.24 -2.14 20.82
C LYS A 214 8.84 -3.61 20.91
N THR A 215 9.23 -4.44 19.94
CA THR A 215 8.95 -5.89 19.94
C THR A 215 9.63 -6.59 21.13
N ALA A 216 10.91 -6.28 21.38
CA ALA A 216 11.67 -6.82 22.50
C ALA A 216 11.07 -6.44 23.87
N LYS A 217 10.58 -5.21 24.02
CA LYS A 217 9.90 -4.76 25.24
C LYS A 217 8.66 -5.61 25.55
N ILE A 218 7.89 -5.99 24.54
CA ILE A 218 6.66 -6.79 24.71
C ILE A 218 7.01 -8.25 24.97
N LEU A 219 8.00 -8.79 24.25
CA LEU A 219 8.54 -10.12 24.51
C LEU A 219 8.96 -10.27 25.99
N ALA A 220 9.57 -9.22 26.57
CA ALA A 220 9.97 -9.19 27.96
C ALA A 220 8.80 -9.07 28.97
N LEU A 221 7.65 -8.51 28.56
CA LEU A 221 6.47 -8.34 29.41
C LEU A 221 5.61 -9.61 29.52
N GLY A 222 5.82 -10.60 28.63
CA GLY A 222 5.07 -11.86 28.64
C GLY A 222 3.65 -11.74 28.07
N THR A 223 2.95 -12.89 27.95
CA THR A 223 1.63 -13.00 27.28
C THR A 223 0.44 -12.62 28.16
N ASP A 224 0.65 -12.39 29.46
CA ASP A 224 -0.43 -12.26 30.44
C ASP A 224 -1.09 -10.86 30.47
N ALA A 225 -0.55 -9.86 29.77
CA ALA A 225 -0.99 -8.47 29.93
C ALA A 225 -2.09 -8.01 28.95
N ARG A 226 -2.16 -8.50 27.70
CA ARG A 226 -3.12 -8.02 26.67
C ARG A 226 -3.39 -9.09 25.61
N ARG A 227 -4.60 -9.10 25.01
CA ARG A 227 -4.93 -9.93 23.82
C ARG A 227 -5.00 -9.05 22.56
N ASP A 228 -3.88 -8.70 21.97
CA ASP A 228 -3.80 -7.87 20.75
C ASP A 228 -2.98 -8.60 19.66
N PHE A 229 -2.49 -7.89 18.63
CA PHE A 229 -1.66 -8.53 17.60
C PHE A 229 -0.35 -9.06 18.17
N SER A 230 0.19 -8.39 19.20
CA SER A 230 1.41 -8.82 19.87
C SER A 230 1.21 -10.20 20.48
N THR A 231 0.06 -10.51 21.08
CA THR A 231 -0.20 -11.85 21.66
C THR A 231 -0.15 -12.97 20.61
N HIS A 232 -0.57 -12.70 19.38
CA HIS A 232 -0.48 -13.65 18.27
C HIS A 232 0.95 -13.78 17.72
N ILE A 233 1.71 -12.68 17.71
CA ILE A 233 3.14 -12.68 17.34
C ILE A 233 3.99 -13.38 18.42
N LEU A 234 3.60 -13.22 19.69
CA LEU A 234 4.28 -13.74 20.87
C LEU A 234 3.91 -15.19 21.20
N ARG A 235 2.82 -15.74 20.64
CA ARG A 235 2.39 -17.11 20.90
C ARG A 235 3.47 -18.10 20.44
N HIS A 236 4.04 -18.82 21.39
CA HIS A 236 4.71 -20.08 21.14
C HIS A 236 3.63 -21.16 21.05
N ASP A 237 3.36 -21.69 19.86
CA ASP A 237 2.53 -22.88 19.75
C ASP A 237 3.32 -24.10 20.23
N LYS A 238 2.67 -24.91 21.06
CA LYS A 238 3.21 -26.19 21.57
C LYS A 238 3.53 -27.18 20.44
N ASP A 239 3.01 -26.94 19.24
CA ASP A 239 3.07 -27.83 18.07
C ASP A 239 4.11 -27.40 17.02
N GLY A 240 4.92 -26.36 17.31
CA GLY A 240 6.00 -25.92 16.40
C GLY A 240 5.56 -25.05 15.20
N THR A 241 4.30 -24.59 15.19
CA THR A 241 3.71 -23.74 14.14
C THR A 241 3.79 -22.24 14.40
N GLY A 242 4.39 -21.82 15.52
CA GLY A 242 4.56 -20.42 15.89
C GLY A 242 5.67 -19.70 15.12
N MET A 243 5.64 -18.37 15.10
CA MET A 243 6.70 -17.56 14.46
C MET A 243 8.01 -17.68 15.24
N THR A 244 9.11 -17.87 14.52
CA THR A 244 10.47 -17.80 15.08
C THR A 244 10.80 -16.37 15.52
N GLU A 245 11.76 -16.20 16.44
CA GLU A 245 12.22 -14.86 16.86
C GLU A 245 12.67 -14.00 15.67
N GLU A 246 13.30 -14.62 14.67
CA GLU A 246 13.74 -13.95 13.44
C GLU A 246 12.58 -13.50 12.56
N GLU A 247 11.42 -14.16 12.65
CA GLU A 247 10.20 -13.81 11.91
C GLU A 247 9.33 -12.78 12.64
N LYS A 248 9.42 -12.68 13.98
CA LYS A 248 8.56 -11.78 14.77
C LYS A 248 8.76 -10.31 14.39
N ILE A 249 10.02 -9.85 14.29
CA ILE A 249 10.34 -8.44 14.01
C ILE A 249 9.89 -8.01 12.59
N PRO A 250 10.22 -8.74 11.50
CA PRO A 250 9.75 -8.39 10.15
C PRO A 250 8.24 -8.41 10.01
N ASN A 251 7.54 -9.35 10.65
CA ASN A 251 6.07 -9.41 10.63
C ASN A 251 5.44 -8.23 11.40
N ALA A 252 5.96 -7.89 12.58
CA ALA A 252 5.51 -6.72 13.34
C ALA A 252 5.73 -5.41 12.56
N TRP A 253 6.89 -5.26 11.92
CA TRP A 253 7.17 -4.12 11.05
C TRP A 253 6.20 -4.05 9.86
N ALA A 254 5.93 -5.19 9.20
CA ALA A 254 5.02 -5.22 8.07
C ALA A 254 3.57 -4.89 8.46
N LEU A 255 3.09 -5.32 9.65
CA LEU A 255 1.78 -4.96 10.18
C LEU A 255 1.64 -3.46 10.47
N LEU A 256 2.69 -2.86 11.05
CA LEU A 256 2.77 -1.44 11.33
C LEU A 256 2.66 -0.60 10.05
N VAL A 257 3.42 -0.95 9.01
CA VAL A 257 3.41 -0.25 7.72
C VAL A 257 2.08 -0.46 6.99
N ALA A 258 1.60 -1.69 6.89
CA ALA A 258 0.38 -2.00 6.16
C ALA A 258 -0.88 -1.41 6.83
N GLY A 259 -0.89 -1.36 8.16
CA GLY A 259 -2.06 -1.00 8.96
C GLY A 259 -2.23 0.48 9.27
N SER A 260 -1.22 1.32 9.03
CA SER A 260 -1.26 2.77 9.31
C SER A 260 -1.73 3.58 8.09
N GLU A 261 -0.93 3.56 7.02
CA GLU A 261 -1.10 4.45 5.86
C GLU A 261 -2.38 4.16 5.06
N THR A 262 -2.79 2.90 4.93
CA THR A 262 -3.93 2.50 4.07
C THR A 262 -5.28 3.04 4.55
N SER A 263 -5.55 2.92 5.85
CA SER A 263 -6.75 3.49 6.47
C SER A 263 -6.73 5.03 6.41
N ALA A 264 -5.56 5.67 6.63
CA ALA A 264 -5.44 7.13 6.61
C ALA A 264 -5.67 7.70 5.21
N MET A 265 -5.22 7.01 4.16
CA MET A 265 -5.52 7.34 2.76
C MET A 265 -7.02 7.27 2.48
N THR A 266 -7.71 6.26 3.02
CA THR A 266 -9.16 6.10 2.84
C THR A 266 -9.94 7.21 3.56
N LEU A 267 -9.57 7.52 4.81
CA LEU A 267 -10.16 8.64 5.56
C LEU A 267 -9.96 9.97 4.83
N SER A 268 -8.73 10.24 4.39
CA SER A 268 -8.39 11.48 3.67
C SER A 268 -9.14 11.57 2.34
N GLY A 269 -9.22 10.45 1.60
CA GLY A 269 -9.92 10.36 0.31
C GLY A 269 -11.42 10.63 0.43
N LEU A 270 -12.08 10.10 1.47
CA LEU A 270 -13.50 10.37 1.68
C LEU A 270 -13.74 11.82 2.09
N ILE A 271 -12.95 12.40 3.01
CA ILE A 271 -13.09 13.84 3.34
C ILE A 271 -12.90 14.71 2.09
N PHE A 272 -11.89 14.41 1.26
CA PHE A 272 -11.69 15.12 0.01
C PHE A 272 -12.94 15.02 -0.90
N GLN A 273 -13.53 13.84 -1.06
CA GLN A 273 -14.74 13.66 -1.86
C GLN A 273 -15.97 14.39 -1.29
N LEU A 274 -16.15 14.38 0.04
CA LEU A 274 -17.22 15.14 0.68
C LEU A 274 -17.04 16.64 0.51
N SER A 275 -15.80 17.12 0.45
CA SER A 275 -15.51 18.54 0.17
C SER A 275 -15.91 18.95 -1.25
N LEU A 276 -15.85 18.03 -2.22
CA LEU A 276 -16.25 18.30 -3.60
C LEU A 276 -17.75 18.08 -3.85
N ASN A 277 -18.40 17.20 -3.08
CA ASN A 277 -19.77 16.76 -3.31
C ASN A 277 -20.69 17.11 -2.14
N ARG A 278 -21.23 18.35 -2.15
CA ARG A 278 -22.10 18.86 -1.08
C ARG A 278 -23.35 18.01 -0.84
N GLU A 279 -24.00 17.56 -1.92
CA GLU A 279 -25.18 16.70 -1.81
C GLU A 279 -24.88 15.39 -1.05
N ILE A 280 -23.75 14.75 -1.36
CA ILE A 280 -23.33 13.51 -0.70
C ILE A 280 -22.99 13.76 0.76
N TYR A 281 -22.33 14.89 1.08
CA TYR A 281 -22.10 15.32 2.45
C TYR A 281 -23.42 15.48 3.20
N ASP A 282 -24.40 16.19 2.63
CA ASP A 282 -25.69 16.45 3.29
C ASP A 282 -26.47 15.15 3.55
N ILE A 283 -26.44 14.19 2.61
CA ILE A 283 -27.08 12.88 2.78
C ILE A 283 -26.37 12.08 3.88
N LEU A 284 -25.04 12.02 3.85
CA LEU A 284 -24.26 11.26 4.82
C LEU A 284 -24.39 11.82 6.24
N THR A 285 -24.29 13.15 6.39
CA THR A 285 -24.47 13.82 7.67
C THR A 285 -25.88 13.61 8.21
N ARG A 286 -26.91 13.63 7.35
CA ARG A 286 -28.30 13.33 7.75
C ARG A 286 -28.47 11.88 8.21
N GLU A 287 -27.86 10.90 7.52
CA GLU A 287 -27.88 9.50 7.97
C GLU A 287 -27.25 9.38 9.37
N ILE A 288 -26.07 9.97 9.57
CA ILE A 288 -25.32 9.86 10.82
C ILE A 288 -26.05 10.57 11.97
N ARG A 289 -26.42 11.85 11.80
CA ARG A 289 -27.10 12.62 12.86
C ARG A 289 -28.52 12.13 13.12
N GLY A 290 -29.18 11.52 12.15
CA GLY A 290 -30.48 10.88 12.32
C GLY A 290 -30.44 9.51 13.02
N ALA A 291 -29.29 8.83 12.98
CA ALA A 291 -29.13 7.50 13.56
C ALA A 291 -28.83 7.49 15.07
N PHE A 292 -28.34 8.61 15.63
CA PHE A 292 -27.88 8.69 17.02
C PHE A 292 -28.44 9.92 17.73
N SER A 293 -29.00 9.72 18.92
CA SER A 293 -29.50 10.81 19.76
C SER A 293 -28.44 11.39 20.70
N ALA A 294 -27.35 10.65 20.94
CA ALA A 294 -26.27 11.06 21.84
C ALA A 294 -24.90 10.51 21.36
N GLU A 295 -23.81 11.21 21.68
CA GLU A 295 -22.46 10.88 21.20
C GLU A 295 -22.00 9.49 21.67
N GLU A 296 -22.38 9.10 22.89
CA GLU A 296 -21.99 7.85 23.54
C GLU A 296 -22.59 6.62 22.84
N GLN A 297 -23.64 6.81 22.05
CA GLN A 297 -24.25 5.73 21.25
C GLN A 297 -23.40 5.38 20.03
N ILE A 298 -22.50 6.27 19.61
CA ILE A 298 -21.70 6.12 18.39
C ILE A 298 -20.52 5.19 18.67
N ASN A 299 -20.75 3.89 18.44
CA ASN A 299 -19.73 2.84 18.60
C ASN A 299 -19.65 1.92 17.38
N VAL A 300 -18.57 1.13 17.32
CA VAL A 300 -18.27 0.19 16.23
C VAL A 300 -19.45 -0.72 15.84
N LYS A 301 -20.29 -1.13 16.79
CA LYS A 301 -21.41 -2.03 16.51
C LYS A 301 -22.53 -1.32 15.76
N PHE A 302 -22.91 -0.13 16.21
CA PHE A 302 -24.02 0.60 15.59
C PHE A 302 -23.61 1.30 14.31
N THR A 303 -22.39 1.84 14.22
CA THR A 303 -21.91 2.51 13.00
C THR A 303 -21.82 1.56 11.80
N ALA A 304 -21.67 0.24 12.03
CA ALA A 304 -21.70 -0.77 10.97
C ALA A 304 -23.07 -0.91 10.27
N SER A 305 -24.14 -0.35 10.84
CA SER A 305 -25.49 -0.37 10.24
C SER A 305 -25.75 0.79 9.27
N LEU A 306 -24.88 1.81 9.24
CA LEU A 306 -24.98 2.98 8.39
C LEU A 306 -24.67 2.62 6.93
N GLN A 307 -25.72 2.43 6.13
CA GLN A 307 -25.59 1.87 4.78
C GLN A 307 -24.99 2.87 3.80
N PHE A 308 -25.33 4.15 3.92
CA PHE A 308 -24.81 5.20 3.07
C PHE A 308 -23.36 5.54 3.41
N LEU A 309 -22.99 5.58 4.71
CA LEU A 309 -21.59 5.66 5.12
C LEU A 309 -20.77 4.52 4.55
N ARG A 310 -21.27 3.28 4.68
CA ARG A 310 -20.62 2.12 4.08
C ARG A 310 -20.43 2.32 2.57
N ALA A 311 -21.48 2.73 1.86
CA ALA A 311 -21.42 2.97 0.43
C ALA A 311 -20.41 4.06 0.04
N CYS A 312 -20.29 5.13 0.82
CA CYS A 312 -19.29 6.18 0.64
C CYS A 312 -17.86 5.64 0.83
N LEU A 313 -17.63 4.80 1.84
CA LEU A 313 -16.33 4.14 2.04
C LEU A 313 -16.01 3.18 0.89
N GLU A 314 -17.00 2.44 0.40
CA GLU A 314 -16.81 1.54 -0.75
C GLU A 314 -16.48 2.31 -2.04
N GLU A 315 -17.12 3.45 -2.28
CA GLU A 315 -16.81 4.33 -3.42
C GLU A 315 -15.44 5.00 -3.27
N THR A 316 -15.05 5.35 -2.04
CA THR A 316 -13.72 5.89 -1.76
C THR A 316 -12.63 4.88 -2.07
N LEU A 317 -12.78 3.62 -1.63
CA LEU A 317 -11.84 2.54 -1.93
C LEU A 317 -11.83 2.16 -3.42
N ARG A 318 -12.92 2.44 -4.16
CA ARG A 318 -12.97 2.25 -5.61
C ARG A 318 -12.11 3.31 -6.32
N ILE A 319 -12.30 4.59 -5.99
CA ILE A 319 -11.57 5.70 -6.61
C ILE A 319 -10.11 5.75 -6.16
N TYR A 320 -9.86 5.50 -4.87
CA TYR A 320 -8.54 5.59 -4.24
C TYR A 320 -8.12 4.25 -3.58
N PRO A 321 -7.96 3.15 -4.36
CA PRO A 321 -7.57 1.86 -3.81
C PRO A 321 -6.15 1.92 -3.23
N PRO A 322 -5.96 1.60 -1.93
CA PRO A 322 -4.64 1.54 -1.30
C PRO A 322 -4.21 0.09 -1.07
N PRO A 323 -3.29 -0.50 -1.86
CA PRO A 323 -2.57 0.03 -3.02
C PRO A 323 -3.36 -0.05 -4.35
N GLY A 324 -2.92 0.67 -5.38
CA GLY A 324 -3.56 0.68 -6.71
C GLY A 324 -3.26 -0.54 -7.59
N GLU A 325 -2.37 -1.42 -7.15
CA GLU A 325 -1.99 -2.69 -7.78
C GLU A 325 -1.94 -3.78 -6.71
N THR A 326 -2.43 -4.98 -7.03
CA THR A 326 -2.32 -6.14 -6.14
C THR A 326 -0.89 -6.65 -6.04
N THR A 327 -0.54 -7.28 -4.92
CA THR A 327 0.70 -8.05 -4.85
C THR A 327 0.75 -9.13 -5.96
N PRO A 328 1.89 -9.32 -6.64
CA PRO A 328 1.99 -10.32 -7.71
C PRO A 328 1.69 -11.74 -7.22
N ARG A 329 1.17 -12.58 -8.13
CA ARG A 329 1.02 -14.03 -7.97
C ARG A 329 1.95 -14.75 -8.94
N LEU A 330 2.51 -15.87 -8.49
CA LEU A 330 3.31 -16.73 -9.38
C LEU A 330 2.35 -17.65 -10.14
N SER A 331 2.41 -17.63 -11.46
CA SER A 331 1.61 -18.53 -12.31
C SER A 331 2.08 -19.97 -12.10
N PRO A 332 1.16 -20.94 -11.89
CA PRO A 332 1.49 -22.35 -11.91
C PRO A 332 1.69 -22.90 -13.34
N GLY A 333 1.40 -22.11 -14.38
CA GLY A 333 1.34 -22.57 -15.76
C GLY A 333 -0.10 -22.83 -16.20
N ASP A 334 -0.91 -21.78 -16.33
CA ASP A 334 -2.37 -21.88 -16.55
C ASP A 334 -2.89 -20.81 -17.52
N PHE A 335 -4.13 -20.95 -17.96
CA PHE A 335 -4.77 -20.07 -18.95
C PHE A 335 -5.48 -18.89 -18.31
N VAL A 336 -5.23 -17.69 -18.85
CA VAL A 336 -5.94 -16.46 -18.50
C VAL A 336 -6.42 -15.79 -19.79
N HIS A 337 -7.73 -15.58 -19.93
CA HIS A 337 -8.33 -15.02 -21.15
C HIS A 337 -7.90 -15.73 -22.45
N GLY A 338 -7.75 -17.06 -22.42
CA GLY A 338 -7.32 -17.85 -23.58
C GLY A 338 -5.81 -17.84 -23.84
N HIS A 339 -5.01 -17.13 -23.03
CA HIS A 339 -3.56 -17.13 -23.12
C HIS A 339 -2.95 -18.07 -22.07
N CYS A 340 -2.09 -19.00 -22.49
CA CYS A 340 -1.31 -19.82 -21.57
C CYS A 340 -0.21 -18.99 -20.91
N VAL A 341 -0.34 -18.70 -19.61
CA VAL A 341 0.63 -17.96 -18.82
C VAL A 341 1.67 -18.94 -18.27
N PRO A 342 2.94 -18.88 -18.73
CA PRO A 342 3.97 -19.84 -18.34
C PRO A 342 4.18 -19.91 -16.82
N LYS A 343 4.48 -21.12 -16.33
CA LYS A 343 4.84 -21.35 -14.93
C LYS A 343 6.00 -20.44 -14.52
N GLY A 344 5.90 -19.83 -13.35
CA GLY A 344 6.92 -18.89 -12.84
C GLY A 344 6.74 -17.44 -13.30
N SER A 345 5.74 -17.14 -14.14
CA SER A 345 5.41 -15.76 -14.52
C SER A 345 4.70 -15.04 -13.37
N TYR A 346 5.05 -13.78 -13.12
CA TYR A 346 4.33 -12.95 -12.17
C TYR A 346 3.07 -12.34 -12.82
N VAL A 347 1.94 -12.45 -12.13
CA VAL A 347 0.64 -11.93 -12.56
C VAL A 347 0.11 -10.97 -11.49
N SER A 348 -0.19 -9.74 -11.89
CA SER A 348 -0.79 -8.71 -11.03
C SER A 348 -2.11 -8.23 -11.63
N LEU A 349 -3.03 -7.82 -10.76
CA LEU A 349 -4.23 -7.06 -11.11
C LEU A 349 -4.02 -5.59 -10.76
N TYR A 350 -4.26 -4.71 -11.72
CA TYR A 350 -4.21 -3.27 -11.50
C TYR A 350 -5.60 -2.79 -11.05
N GLN A 351 -5.80 -2.74 -9.73
CA GLN A 351 -7.09 -2.41 -9.11
C GLN A 351 -7.60 -1.05 -9.55
N TRP A 352 -6.75 -0.02 -9.57
CA TRP A 352 -7.16 1.31 -10.01
C TRP A 352 -7.67 1.30 -11.45
N ALA A 353 -6.96 0.67 -12.39
CA ALA A 353 -7.39 0.58 -13.78
C ALA A 353 -8.67 -0.25 -13.92
N THR A 354 -8.83 -1.32 -13.14
CA THR A 354 -10.06 -2.13 -13.11
C THR A 354 -11.25 -1.30 -12.64
N HIS A 355 -11.05 -0.47 -11.62
CA HIS A 355 -12.06 0.39 -11.01
C HIS A 355 -12.43 1.63 -11.83
N HIS A 356 -11.51 2.10 -12.68
CA HIS A 356 -11.72 3.28 -13.54
C HIS A 356 -12.05 2.89 -15.00
N SER A 357 -12.12 1.60 -15.31
CA SER A 357 -12.50 1.14 -16.63
C SER A 357 -14.01 1.29 -16.85
N PRO A 358 -14.44 1.99 -17.92
CA PRO A 358 -15.87 2.09 -18.27
C PRO A 358 -16.48 0.75 -18.68
N ARG A 359 -15.66 -0.29 -18.93
CA ARG A 359 -16.12 -1.67 -19.15
C ARG A 359 -16.68 -2.31 -17.88
N ASN A 360 -16.24 -1.84 -16.71
CA ASN A 360 -16.57 -2.43 -15.41
C ASN A 360 -17.49 -1.53 -14.56
N PHE A 361 -17.38 -0.21 -14.73
CA PHE A 361 -18.11 0.78 -13.93
C PHE A 361 -18.75 1.84 -14.81
N ILE A 362 -20.04 2.12 -14.57
CA ILE A 362 -20.75 3.26 -15.16
C ILE A 362 -20.31 4.53 -14.42
N ASP A 363 -19.96 5.57 -15.19
CA ASP A 363 -19.39 6.83 -14.70
C ASP A 363 -18.22 6.58 -13.74
N PRO A 364 -17.11 5.96 -14.23
CA PRO A 364 -16.03 5.48 -13.37
C PRO A 364 -15.25 6.61 -12.67
N ASP A 365 -15.20 7.81 -13.24
CA ASP A 365 -14.48 8.94 -12.64
C ASP A 365 -15.34 9.75 -11.65
N SER A 366 -16.66 9.50 -11.60
CA SER A 366 -17.59 10.17 -10.70
C SER A 366 -17.71 9.44 -9.35
N PHE A 367 -17.82 10.20 -8.27
CA PHE A 367 -18.04 9.68 -6.92
C PHE A 367 -19.54 9.49 -6.65
N ASN A 368 -20.03 8.28 -6.89
CA ASN A 368 -21.45 7.92 -6.75
C ASN A 368 -21.62 6.76 -5.74
N PRO A 369 -21.73 7.04 -4.43
CA PRO A 369 -21.97 6.01 -3.42
C PRO A 369 -23.18 5.12 -3.69
N GLN A 370 -24.20 5.64 -4.38
CA GLN A 370 -25.44 4.96 -4.72
C GLN A 370 -25.21 3.59 -5.38
N ARG A 371 -24.09 3.43 -6.10
CA ARG A 371 -23.71 2.17 -6.75
C ARG A 371 -23.44 1.00 -5.81
N PHE A 372 -23.12 1.28 -4.54
CA PHE A 372 -22.79 0.28 -3.52
C PHE A 372 -23.91 0.04 -2.51
N LEU A 373 -25.05 0.70 -2.69
CA LEU A 373 -26.21 0.48 -1.83
C LEU A 373 -26.90 -0.86 -2.17
N PRO A 374 -27.55 -1.49 -1.18
CA PRO A 374 -28.44 -2.61 -1.44
C PRO A 374 -29.57 -2.21 -2.39
N ALA A 375 -30.02 -3.13 -3.25
CA ALA A 375 -31.10 -2.85 -4.21
C ALA A 375 -32.42 -2.40 -3.56
N ALA A 376 -32.64 -2.75 -2.29
CA ALA A 376 -33.80 -2.34 -1.50
C ALA A 376 -33.67 -0.93 -0.88
N HIS A 377 -32.50 -0.31 -0.95
CA HIS A 377 -32.29 1.01 -0.35
C HIS A 377 -32.92 2.11 -1.23
N PRO A 378 -33.61 3.11 -0.66
CA PRO A 378 -34.31 4.14 -1.44
C PRO A 378 -33.43 4.95 -2.39
N LEU A 379 -32.17 5.17 -2.01
CA LEU A 379 -31.17 5.89 -2.82
C LEU A 379 -30.42 4.98 -3.82
N PHE A 380 -30.78 3.70 -3.94
CA PHE A 380 -30.16 2.82 -4.93
C PHE A 380 -30.68 3.15 -6.33
N GLU A 381 -29.75 3.28 -7.28
CA GLU A 381 -30.10 3.53 -8.67
C GLU A 381 -29.94 2.26 -9.52
N THR A 382 -31.01 1.87 -10.23
CA THR A 382 -31.07 0.63 -11.02
C THR A 382 -30.05 0.56 -12.15
N ARG A 383 -29.56 1.72 -12.64
CA ARG A 383 -28.47 1.76 -13.63
C ARG A 383 -27.20 1.07 -13.16
N TYR A 384 -26.96 0.98 -11.86
CA TYR A 384 -25.78 0.31 -11.29
C TYR A 384 -25.94 -1.20 -11.07
N SER A 385 -27.07 -1.79 -11.47
CA SER A 385 -27.35 -3.22 -11.29
C SER A 385 -26.42 -4.14 -12.08
N SER A 386 -25.83 -3.65 -13.18
CA SER A 386 -24.90 -4.38 -14.04
C SER A 386 -23.47 -4.43 -13.51
N ILE A 387 -23.16 -3.73 -12.41
CA ILE A 387 -21.81 -3.76 -11.82
C ILE A 387 -21.52 -5.17 -11.32
N ILE A 388 -20.55 -5.82 -11.95
CA ILE A 388 -20.11 -7.15 -11.55
C ILE A 388 -19.47 -7.05 -10.17
N LYS A 389 -20.13 -7.63 -9.15
CA LYS A 389 -19.64 -7.61 -7.75
C LYS A 389 -18.19 -8.08 -7.61
N GLN A 390 -17.70 -8.97 -8.48
CA GLN A 390 -16.30 -9.39 -8.50
C GLN A 390 -15.32 -8.28 -8.93
N HIS A 391 -15.70 -7.39 -9.85
CA HIS A 391 -14.89 -6.22 -10.24
C HIS A 391 -14.85 -5.13 -9.16
N SER A 392 -15.72 -5.23 -8.15
CA SER A 392 -15.72 -4.37 -6.97
C SER A 392 -14.88 -4.93 -5.80
N SER A 393 -14.11 -5.99 -6.01
CA SER A 393 -13.27 -6.56 -4.95
C SER A 393 -12.12 -5.62 -4.58
N ARG A 394 -12.38 -4.79 -3.56
CA ARG A 394 -11.44 -3.79 -3.02
C ARG A 394 -10.27 -4.41 -2.26
N PHE A 395 -10.48 -5.61 -1.73
CA PHE A 395 -9.47 -6.43 -1.10
C PHE A 395 -9.13 -7.61 -1.99
N LEU A 396 -7.91 -8.11 -1.85
CA LEU A 396 -7.52 -9.40 -2.41
C LEU A 396 -8.50 -10.49 -1.95
N LEU A 397 -8.69 -11.51 -2.80
CA LEU A 397 -9.50 -12.68 -2.49
C LEU A 397 -8.62 -13.83 -1.97
N GLY A 398 -9.24 -14.75 -1.23
CA GLY A 398 -8.61 -15.96 -0.72
C GLY A 398 -7.62 -15.71 0.42
N LEU A 399 -6.60 -16.57 0.54
CA LEU A 399 -5.64 -16.56 1.65
C LEU A 399 -4.82 -15.26 1.76
N ARG A 400 -4.78 -14.42 0.72
CA ARG A 400 -4.10 -13.12 0.75
C ARG A 400 -5.04 -11.92 0.94
N THR A 401 -6.29 -12.15 1.35
CA THR A 401 -7.19 -11.07 1.78
C THR A 401 -6.51 -10.25 2.88
N ALA A 402 -6.73 -8.93 2.90
CA ALA A 402 -6.12 -8.09 3.93
C ALA A 402 -6.48 -8.56 5.33
N LEU A 403 -5.45 -8.74 6.15
CA LEU A 403 -5.55 -9.26 7.51
C LEU A 403 -6.49 -8.42 8.38
N LYS A 404 -6.36 -7.09 8.25
CA LYS A 404 -7.10 -6.10 9.04
C LYS A 404 -8.44 -5.68 8.41
N LYS A 405 -8.99 -6.38 7.40
CA LYS A 405 -10.19 -5.90 6.67
C LYS A 405 -11.32 -5.47 7.61
N ASN A 406 -11.73 -6.35 8.53
CA ASN A 406 -12.86 -6.06 9.44
C ASN A 406 -12.52 -4.95 10.43
N LEU A 407 -11.29 -4.92 10.93
CA LEU A 407 -10.82 -3.88 11.84
C LEU A 407 -10.75 -2.52 11.15
N ALA A 408 -10.28 -2.47 9.90
CA ALA A 408 -10.21 -1.26 9.10
C ALA A 408 -11.62 -0.69 8.87
N TYR A 409 -12.60 -1.51 8.47
CA TYR A 409 -13.98 -1.02 8.36
C TYR A 409 -14.52 -0.52 9.71
N ALA A 410 -14.29 -1.23 10.81
CA ALA A 410 -14.71 -0.77 12.14
C ALA A 410 -14.14 0.62 12.51
N GLU A 411 -12.84 0.82 12.23
CA GLU A 411 -12.14 2.09 12.43
C GLU A 411 -12.72 3.19 11.53
N LEU A 412 -12.82 2.95 10.22
CA LEU A 412 -13.33 3.91 9.24
C LEU A 412 -14.76 4.36 9.56
N HIS A 413 -15.65 3.42 9.92
CA HIS A 413 -17.04 3.75 10.26
C HIS A 413 -17.11 4.58 11.54
N LEU A 414 -16.33 4.22 12.56
CA LEU A 414 -16.33 4.94 13.83
C LEU A 414 -15.81 6.38 13.68
N VAL A 415 -14.69 6.56 12.97
CA VAL A 415 -14.08 7.88 12.73
C VAL A 415 -15.07 8.81 12.02
N PHE A 416 -15.65 8.37 10.90
CA PHE A 416 -16.56 9.22 10.13
C PHE A 416 -17.88 9.50 10.85
N ALA A 417 -18.43 8.51 11.54
CA ALA A 417 -19.64 8.72 12.33
C ALA A 417 -19.41 9.78 13.42
N ARG A 418 -18.28 9.72 14.14
CA ARG A 418 -17.96 10.72 15.18
C ARG A 418 -17.65 12.10 14.60
N LEU A 419 -16.86 12.17 13.52
CA LEU A 419 -16.49 13.44 12.90
C LEU A 419 -17.71 14.21 12.39
N LEU A 420 -18.56 13.57 11.57
CA LEU A 420 -19.71 14.24 10.96
C LEU A 420 -20.87 14.45 11.94
N TRP A 421 -20.91 13.69 13.03
CA TRP A 421 -21.84 13.96 14.12
C TRP A 421 -21.45 15.23 14.89
N LYS A 422 -20.16 15.39 15.24
CA LYS A 422 -19.70 16.50 16.07
C LYS A 422 -19.42 17.80 15.30
N PHE A 423 -18.83 17.70 14.11
CA PHE A 423 -18.36 18.85 13.35
C PHE A 423 -19.22 19.10 12.12
N ASP A 424 -19.47 20.38 11.84
CA ASP A 424 -19.88 20.84 10.53
C ASP A 424 -18.65 21.05 9.63
N ARG A 425 -18.90 21.17 8.33
CA ARG A 425 -17.87 21.31 7.30
C ARG A 425 -17.02 22.55 7.46
#